data_AF-A0A392UYQ2-F1
#
_entry.id   AF-A0A392UYQ2-F1
#
_cell.length_a   1.000
_cell.length_b   1.000
_cell.length_c   1.000
_cell.angle_alpha   90.00
_cell.angle_beta   90.00
_cell.angle_gamma   90.00
#
_symmetry.space_group_name_H-M   'P 1'
#
loop_
_entity.id
_entity.type
_entity.pdbx_description
1 polymer ?
#
loop_
_entity_poly.entity_id
_entity_poly.type
_entity_poly.pdbx_seq_one_letter_code
_entity_poly.pdbx_strand_id
1 'polypeptide(L)' 'HAELFTVFASLKLESGVKVEELSVVCEFPDVFSGDVLDVPPEREMEFTIDLVPDTGPISMAPYRMSASELKELK' A
#
# COMPACT_ATOMS: atom_id res chain seq x y z
N HIS A 1 5.13 13.23 -9.95
CA HIS A 1 4.85 12.19 -10.96
C HIS A 1 3.73 11.25 -10.51
N ALA A 2 3.76 10.72 -9.27
CA ALA A 2 2.67 9.89 -8.72
C ALA A 2 1.34 10.65 -8.52
N GLU A 3 1.37 11.91 -8.10
CA GLU A 3 0.13 12.68 -7.84
C GLU A 3 -0.71 12.92 -9.11
N LEU A 4 -0.05 13.12 -10.26
CA LEU A 4 -0.73 13.24 -11.56
C LEU A 4 -1.43 11.92 -11.96
N PHE A 5 -0.84 10.78 -11.61
CA PHE A 5 -1.44 9.47 -11.87
C PHE A 5 -2.71 9.27 -11.05
N THR A 6 -2.69 9.63 -9.76
CA THR A 6 -3.87 9.55 -8.89
C THR A 6 -4.99 10.44 -9.42
N VAL A 7 -4.71 11.69 -9.78
CA VAL A 7 -5.73 12.62 -10.30
C VAL A 7 -6.30 12.11 -11.63
N PHE A 8 -5.46 11.62 -12.54
CA PHE A 8 -5.92 11.09 -13.83
C PHE A 8 -6.73 9.80 -13.69
N ALA A 9 -6.31 8.89 -12.79
CA ALA A 9 -7.05 7.67 -12.49
C ALA A 9 -8.40 8.00 -11.85
N SER A 10 -8.44 8.97 -10.92
CA SER A 10 -9.69 9.48 -10.35
C SER A 10 -10.61 10.03 -11.45
N LEU A 11 -10.12 10.94 -12.31
CA LEU A 11 -10.88 11.52 -13.44
C LEU A 11 -11.47 10.47 -14.39
N LYS A 12 -10.75 9.36 -14.62
CA LYS A 12 -11.26 8.25 -15.44
C LYS A 12 -12.25 7.37 -14.69
N LEU A 13 -12.07 7.17 -13.39
CA LEU A 13 -13.02 6.44 -12.55
C LEU A 13 -14.38 7.15 -12.48
N GLU A 14 -14.41 8.49 -12.36
CA GLU A 14 -15.66 9.28 -12.41
C GLU A 14 -16.35 9.20 -13.78
N SER A 15 -15.57 9.05 -14.87
CA SER A 15 -16.13 8.83 -16.21
C SER A 15 -16.67 7.42 -16.45
N GLY A 16 -16.57 6.52 -15.46
CA GLY A 16 -17.05 5.13 -15.54
C GLY A 16 -16.12 4.18 -16.30
N VAL A 17 -14.91 4.63 -16.64
CA VAL A 17 -13.88 3.77 -17.22
C VAL A 17 -13.30 2.89 -16.13
N LYS A 18 -13.27 1.58 -16.38
CA LYS A 18 -12.70 0.59 -15.46
C LYS A 18 -11.18 0.79 -15.38
N VAL A 19 -10.61 0.64 -14.20
CA VAL A 19 -9.16 0.85 -13.97
C VAL A 19 -8.34 -0.14 -14.81
N GLU A 20 -8.88 -1.33 -15.02
CA GLU A 20 -8.27 -2.40 -15.83
C GLU A 20 -8.23 -2.07 -17.34
N GLU A 21 -8.98 -1.06 -17.79
CA GLU A 21 -9.04 -0.60 -19.19
C GLU A 21 -8.08 0.60 -19.44
N LEU A 22 -7.39 1.06 -18.41
CA LEU A 22 -6.40 2.12 -18.56
C LEU A 22 -5.15 1.57 -19.24
N SER A 23 -4.72 2.19 -20.34
CA SER A 23 -3.49 1.82 -21.08
C SER A 23 -2.30 1.55 -20.16
N VAL A 24 -2.09 2.44 -19.18
CA VAL A 24 -1.02 2.32 -18.19
C VAL A 24 -1.16 1.10 -17.27
N VAL A 25 -2.38 0.67 -16.93
CA VAL A 25 -2.58 -0.55 -16.13
C VAL A 25 -2.30 -1.80 -16.98
N CYS A 26 -2.70 -1.78 -18.26
CA CYS A 26 -2.39 -2.86 -19.20
C CYS A 26 -0.89 -2.96 -19.54
N GLU A 27 -0.16 -1.83 -19.53
CA GLU A 27 1.27 -1.76 -19.81
C GLU A 27 2.13 -2.29 -18.65
N PHE A 28 1.62 -2.25 -17.41
CA PHE A 28 2.34 -2.65 -16.20
C PHE A 28 1.52 -3.67 -15.36
N PRO A 29 1.23 -4.87 -15.91
CA PRO A 29 0.38 -5.87 -15.25
C PRO A 29 1.01 -6.47 -13.98
N ASP A 30 2.33 -6.36 -13.83
CA ASP A 30 3.13 -6.76 -12.67
C ASP A 30 3.07 -5.75 -11.51
N VAL A 31 2.88 -4.47 -11.82
CA VAL A 31 2.75 -3.39 -10.82
C VAL A 31 1.32 -3.24 -10.34
N PHE A 32 0.35 -3.46 -11.23
CA PHE A 32 -1.08 -3.34 -10.98
C PHE A 32 -1.79 -4.70 -11.03
N SER A 33 -1.16 -5.73 -10.47
CA SER A 33 -1.80 -7.03 -10.31
C SER A 33 -2.98 -6.93 -9.34
N GLY A 34 -4.09 -7.64 -9.66
CA GLY A 34 -5.28 -7.68 -8.79
C GLY A 34 -5.02 -8.31 -7.42
N ASP A 35 -3.91 -9.04 -7.30
CA ASP A 35 -3.38 -9.58 -6.06
C ASP A 35 -2.27 -8.65 -5.55
N VAL A 36 -2.45 -8.10 -4.35
CA VAL A 36 -1.37 -7.43 -3.60
C VAL A 36 -0.63 -8.52 -2.83
N LEU A 37 0.67 -8.67 -3.06
CA LEU A 37 1.47 -9.57 -2.25
C LEU A 37 1.55 -9.00 -0.81
N ASP A 38 1.16 -9.79 0.18
CA ASP A 38 1.29 -9.43 1.61
C ASP A 38 2.74 -9.16 2.02
N VAL A 39 3.69 -9.67 1.22
CA VAL A 39 5.12 -9.43 1.39
C VAL A 39 5.50 -8.25 0.50
N PRO A 40 6.21 -7.23 1.04
CA PRO A 40 6.73 -6.17 0.19
C PRO A 40 7.57 -6.79 -0.95
N PRO A 41 7.48 -6.24 -2.17
CA PRO A 41 8.28 -6.71 -3.30
C PRO A 41 9.75 -6.80 -2.91
N GLU A 42 10.48 -7.74 -3.52
CA GLU A 42 11.92 -7.83 -3.33
C GLU A 42 12.55 -6.48 -3.66
N ARG A 43 13.21 -5.89 -2.67
CA ARG A 43 13.84 -4.58 -2.80
C ARG A 43 15.31 -4.80 -3.06
N GLU A 44 15.88 -4.05 -3.99
CA GLU A 44 17.29 -4.17 -4.37
C GLU A 44 18.27 -3.84 -3.21
N MET A 45 17.78 -3.23 -2.13
CA MET A 45 18.57 -2.83 -0.97
C MET A 45 17.84 -3.12 0.34
N GLU A 46 18.63 -3.45 1.37
CA GLU A 46 18.17 -3.61 2.74
C GLU A 46 17.72 -2.26 3.35
N PHE A 47 16.60 -2.28 4.08
CA PHE A 47 16.09 -1.09 4.75
C PHE A 47 16.62 -1.05 6.18
N THR A 48 17.35 0.01 6.50
CA THR A 48 17.78 0.31 7.86
C THR A 48 16.87 1.38 8.46
N ILE A 49 16.54 1.24 9.74
CA ILE A 49 15.83 2.28 10.50
C ILE A 49 16.88 2.95 11.38
N ASP A 50 17.28 4.16 10.98
CA ASP A 50 18.21 4.96 11.76
C ASP A 50 17.49 5.56 12.97
N LEU A 51 18.02 5.30 14.15
CA LEU A 51 17.50 5.86 15.39
C LEU A 51 18.33 7.07 15.81
N VAL A 52 17.67 8.05 16.42
CA VAL A 52 18.36 9.12 17.12
C VAL A 52 19.18 8.48 18.25
N PRO A 53 20.42 8.95 18.52
CA PRO A 53 21.20 8.50 19.67
C PRO A 53 20.35 8.52 20.95
N ASP A 54 20.50 7.50 21.80
CA ASP A 54 19.73 7.28 23.04
C ASP A 54 18.29 6.78 22.88
N THR A 55 17.83 6.45 21.67
CA THR A 55 16.53 5.79 21.48
C THR A 55 16.56 4.35 22.01
N GLY A 56 15.71 4.07 23.01
CA GLY A 56 15.51 2.72 23.56
C GLY A 56 14.24 2.04 23.04
N PRO A 57 14.07 0.72 23.27
CA PRO A 57 12.83 0.02 22.95
C PRO A 57 11.63 0.59 23.69
N ILE A 58 10.49 0.69 23.02
CA ILE A 58 9.21 1.09 23.62
C ILE A 58 8.26 -0.11 23.60
N SER A 59 7.57 -0.33 24.70
CA SER A 59 6.52 -1.34 24.82
C SER A 59 5.26 -0.70 25.39
N MET A 60 4.12 -0.95 24.74
CA MET A 60 2.81 -0.50 25.18
C MET A 60 1.81 -1.64 25.08
N ALA A 61 0.80 -1.64 25.95
CA ALA A 61 -0.29 -2.60 25.87
C ALA A 61 -1.06 -2.41 24.55
N PRO A 62 -1.52 -3.51 23.89
CA PRO A 62 -2.37 -3.41 22.71
C PRO A 62 -3.66 -2.65 23.00
N TYR A 63 -4.20 -1.98 21.98
CA TYR A 63 -5.50 -1.35 22.07
C TYR A 63 -6.61 -2.39 22.29
N ARG A 64 -7.65 -2.05 23.07
CA ARG A 64 -8.80 -2.93 23.29
C ARG A 64 -9.71 -2.89 22.07
N MET A 65 -9.61 -3.91 21.22
CA MET A 65 -10.46 -4.09 20.04
C MET A 65 -11.63 -5.04 20.33
N SER A 66 -12.76 -4.82 19.66
CA SER A 66 -13.90 -5.72 19.62
C SER A 66 -13.59 -6.97 18.78
N ALA A 67 -14.45 -8.00 18.88
CA ALA A 67 -14.28 -9.24 18.10
C ALA A 67 -14.39 -9.03 16.58
N SER A 68 -15.16 -8.03 16.12
CA SER A 68 -15.28 -7.70 14.70
C SER A 68 -14.01 -7.03 14.16
N GLU A 69 -13.43 -6.09 14.90
CA GLU A 69 -12.17 -5.43 14.50
C GLU A 69 -11.00 -6.43 14.48
N LEU A 70 -10.94 -7.35 15.45
CA LEU A 70 -9.93 -8.41 15.46
C LEU A 70 -10.07 -9.39 14.30
N LYS A 71 -11.27 -9.53 13.72
CA LYS A 71 -11.50 -10.36 12.53
C LYS A 71 -10.94 -9.70 11.27
N GLU A 72 -10.94 -8.36 11.22
CA GLU A 72 -10.41 -7.56 10.10
C GLU A 72 -8.88 -7.48 10.12
N LEU A 73 -8.26 -7.54 11.30
CA LEU A 73 -6.80 -7.50 11.45
C LEU A 73 -6.11 -8.85 11.15
N LYS A 74 -6.88 -9.88 10.79
CA LYS A 74 -6.40 -11.25 10.68
C LYS A 74 -5.79 -11.58 9.32
#